data_AF-A0A069IVE4-F1
#
_entry.id   AF-A0A069IVE4-F1
#
_cell.length_a   1.000
_cell.length_b   1.000
_cell.length_c   1.000
_cell.angle_alpha   90.00
_cell.angle_beta   90.00
_cell.angle_gamma   90.00
#
_symmetry.space_group_name_H-M   'P 1'
#
loop_
_entity.id
_entity.type
_entity.pdbx_description
1 polymer ?
#
loop_
_entity_poly.entity_id
_entity_poly.type
_entity_poly.pdbx_seq_one_letter_code
_entity_poly.pdbx_strand_id
1 'polypeptide(L)'
;MNRQRPPKKSETVEVRLPYVTKTAFMSRCRAEGRTASDAIRSFIEAELDRSAEARPSVGMGWRPLLAAAVAGLALGAAAAPSLAQSVAPSKADFDRLDRNHDGVIRFDEFRAR
;
A
#
# COMPACT_ATOMS: atom_id res chain seq x y z
N MET A 1 -3.46 -38.39 11.09
CA MET A 1 -3.17 -36.96 11.30
C MET A 1 -1.91 -36.60 10.51
N ASN A 2 -2.05 -36.11 9.28
CA ASN A 2 -0.90 -35.77 8.44
C ASN A 2 -0.41 -34.37 8.87
N ARG A 3 0.62 -34.31 9.71
CA ARG A 3 1.32 -33.04 9.98
C ARG A 3 1.95 -32.62 8.65
N GLN A 4 1.51 -31.51 8.07
CA GLN A 4 2.06 -30.96 6.82
C GLN A 4 3.57 -30.77 7.02
N ARG A 5 4.36 -31.74 6.55
CA ARG A 5 5.81 -31.64 6.55
C ARG A 5 6.21 -30.54 5.57
N PRO A 6 7.26 -29.76 5.88
CA PRO A 6 7.81 -28.82 4.93
C PRO A 6 8.08 -29.52 3.59
N PRO A 7 7.78 -28.89 2.44
CA PRO A 7 8.01 -29.48 1.14
C PRO A 7 9.49 -29.84 0.97
N LYS A 8 9.76 -30.91 0.20
CA LYS A 8 11.13 -31.35 -0.06
C LYS A 8 11.86 -30.30 -0.90
N LYS A 9 13.15 -30.09 -0.61
CA LYS A 9 14.05 -29.25 -1.41
C LYS A 9 14.48 -30.00 -2.69
N SER A 10 13.67 -29.96 -3.74
CA SER A 10 13.92 -30.69 -5.01
C SER A 10 14.62 -29.85 -6.09
N GLU A 11 14.39 -28.54 -6.12
CA GLU A 11 14.88 -27.66 -7.18
C GLU A 11 16.24 -27.04 -6.85
N THR A 12 17.05 -26.78 -7.89
CA THR A 12 18.36 -26.10 -7.77
C THR A 12 18.29 -24.71 -8.37
N VAL A 13 18.90 -23.73 -7.69
CA VAL A 13 19.03 -22.35 -8.16
C VAL A 13 20.50 -22.06 -8.45
N GLU A 14 20.83 -21.74 -9.70
CA GLU A 14 22.17 -21.35 -10.12
C GLU A 14 22.24 -19.84 -10.39
N VAL A 15 23.23 -19.16 -9.82
CA VAL A 15 23.41 -17.71 -9.96
C VAL A 15 24.84 -17.40 -10.38
N ARG A 16 24.99 -16.65 -11.47
CA ARG A 16 26.29 -16.13 -11.94
C ARG A 16 26.59 -14.80 -11.27
N LEU A 17 27.76 -14.68 -10.65
CA LEU A 17 28.19 -13.48 -9.94
C LEU A 17 29.62 -13.10 -10.35
N PRO A 18 29.99 -11.80 -10.34
CA PRO A 18 31.38 -11.39 -10.44
C PRO A 18 32.24 -12.07 -9.37
N TYR A 19 33.50 -12.33 -9.70
CA TYR A 19 34.44 -13.04 -8.81
C TYR A 19 34.57 -12.36 -7.44
N VAL A 20 34.65 -11.02 -7.42
CA VAL A 20 34.76 -10.22 -6.20
C VAL A 20 33.55 -10.42 -5.31
N THR A 21 32.34 -10.36 -5.87
CA THR A 21 31.08 -10.55 -5.14
C THR A 21 30.97 -11.95 -4.55
N LYS A 22 31.29 -12.99 -5.33
CA LYS A 22 31.30 -14.38 -4.85
C LYS A 22 32.28 -14.53 -3.68
N THR A 23 33.48 -13.99 -3.81
CA THR A 23 34.54 -14.12 -2.80
C THR A 23 34.15 -13.42 -1.49
N ALA A 24 33.62 -12.20 -1.60
CA ALA A 24 33.13 -11.43 -0.44
C ALA A 24 31.99 -12.17 0.26
N PHE A 25 31.01 -12.67 -0.49
CA PHE A 25 29.89 -13.45 0.05
C PHE A 25 30.36 -14.71 0.76
N MET A 26 31.22 -15.51 0.12
CA MET A 26 31.75 -16.74 0.73
C MET A 26 32.59 -16.46 1.98
N SER A 27 33.34 -15.36 2.02
CA SER A 27 34.10 -14.94 3.21
C SER A 27 33.16 -14.62 4.37
N ARG A 28 32.07 -13.89 4.10
CA ARG A 28 31.06 -13.56 5.11
C ARG A 28 30.38 -14.82 5.66
N CYS A 29 29.96 -15.74 4.79
CA CYS A 29 29.38 -17.01 5.22
C CYS A 29 30.32 -17.79 6.15
N ARG A 30 31.62 -17.83 5.84
CA ARG A 30 32.63 -18.48 6.69
C ARG A 30 32.76 -17.81 8.05
N ALA A 31 32.82 -16.48 8.09
CA ALA A 31 32.90 -15.72 9.35
C ALA A 31 31.67 -15.94 10.25
N GLU A 32 30.49 -16.09 9.64
CA GLU A 32 29.23 -16.36 10.35
C GLU A 32 29.01 -17.85 10.68
N GLY A 33 29.90 -18.75 10.25
CA GLY A 33 29.74 -20.20 10.45
C GLY A 33 28.56 -20.81 9.68
N ARG A 34 28.13 -20.18 8.58
CA ARG A 34 26.97 -20.61 7.78
C ARG A 34 27.38 -21.08 6.39
N THR A 35 26.55 -21.93 5.78
CA THR A 35 26.74 -22.33 4.38
C THR A 35 26.13 -21.30 3.43
N ALA A 36 26.71 -21.17 2.22
CA ALA A 36 26.18 -20.29 1.18
C ALA A 36 24.70 -20.60 0.86
N SER A 37 24.35 -21.89 0.75
CA SER A 37 22.98 -22.32 0.45
C SER A 37 22.00 -22.02 1.58
N ASP A 38 22.46 -21.98 2.84
CA ASP A 38 21.64 -21.56 3.97
C ASP A 38 21.39 -20.05 3.93
N ALA A 39 22.44 -19.25 3.73
CA ALA A 39 22.33 -17.80 3.64
C ALA A 39 21.42 -17.35 2.49
N ILE A 40 21.54 -17.96 1.30
CA ILE A 40 20.67 -17.66 0.15
C ILE A 40 19.21 -18.03 0.46
N ARG A 41 18.96 -19.18 1.09
CA ARG A 41 17.60 -19.61 1.41
C ARG A 41 16.95 -18.69 2.44
N SER A 42 17.65 -18.34 3.52
CA SER A 42 17.13 -17.41 4.52
C SER A 42 16.87 -16.03 3.93
N PHE A 43 17.72 -15.58 3.00
CA PHE A 43 17.49 -14.32 2.30
C PHE A 43 16.21 -14.35 1.46
N ILE A 44 16.00 -15.43 0.69
CA ILE A 44 14.79 -15.60 -0.13
C ILE A 44 13.53 -15.63 0.75
N GLU A 45 13.54 -16.40 1.84
CA GLU A 45 12.38 -16.48 2.75
C GLU A 45 12.03 -15.10 3.32
N ALA A 46 13.04 -14.38 3.83
CA ALA A 46 12.84 -13.05 4.39
C ALA A 46 12.33 -12.03 3.36
N GLU A 47 12.75 -12.13 2.10
CA GLU A 47 12.27 -11.25 1.02
C GLU A 47 10.83 -11.57 0.60
N LEU A 48 10.44 -12.85 0.61
CA LEU A 48 9.07 -13.29 0.35
C LEU A 48 8.12 -12.87 1.47
N ASP A 49 8.54 -13.03 2.73
CA ASP A 49 7.78 -12.59 3.90
C ASP A 49 7.56 -11.08 3.89
N ARG A 50 8.63 -10.30 3.63
CA ARG A 50 8.51 -8.84 3.49
C ARG A 50 7.56 -8.44 2.37
N SER A 51 7.62 -9.14 1.24
CA SER A 51 6.72 -8.88 0.09
C SER A 51 5.26 -9.23 0.39
N ALA A 52 5.01 -10.18 1.29
CA ALA A 52 3.67 -10.52 1.76
C ALA A 52 3.13 -9.48 2.75
N GLU A 53 3.96 -8.99 3.68
CA GLU A 53 3.60 -7.98 4.68
C GLU A 53 3.43 -6.58 4.08
N ALA A 54 4.22 -6.23 3.05
CA ALA A 54 4.15 -4.93 2.38
C ALA A 54 2.90 -4.73 1.51
N ARG A 55 2.04 -5.75 1.35
CA ARG A 55 0.70 -5.55 0.79
C ARG A 55 -0.15 -4.97 1.93
N PRO A 56 -0.53 -3.67 1.91
CA PRO A 56 -1.58 -3.23 2.81
C PRO A 56 -2.80 -4.08 2.48
N SER A 57 -3.16 -4.97 3.40
CA SER A 57 -4.46 -5.58 3.38
C SER A 57 -5.44 -4.45 3.59
N VAL A 58 -5.88 -3.82 2.50
CA VAL A 58 -7.11 -3.03 2.47
C VAL A 58 -8.27 -4.02 2.57
N GLY A 59 -8.25 -4.86 3.60
CA GLY A 59 -9.44 -5.39 4.21
C GLY A 59 -10.10 -4.26 4.97
N MET A 60 -10.51 -3.22 4.24
CA MET A 60 -11.51 -2.27 4.70
C MET A 60 -12.81 -3.06 4.76
N GLY A 61 -12.95 -3.90 5.80
CA GLY A 61 -14.27 -4.34 6.19
C GLY A 61 -15.13 -3.09 6.36
N TRP A 62 -16.40 -3.13 6.03
CA TRP A 62 -17.44 -2.15 6.34
C TRP A 62 -17.51 -1.68 7.81
N ARG A 63 -16.77 -2.33 8.73
CA ARG A 63 -16.77 -2.09 10.18
C ARG A 63 -16.11 -0.77 10.65
N PRO A 64 -14.93 -0.34 10.17
CA PRO A 64 -14.38 0.98 10.49
C PRO A 64 -15.20 2.09 9.83
N LEU A 65 -15.83 1.85 8.67
CA LEU A 65 -16.77 2.78 8.04
C LEU A 65 -18.02 3.01 8.90
N LEU A 66 -18.59 1.95 9.47
CA LEU A 66 -19.69 2.05 10.44
C LEU A 66 -19.26 2.74 11.74
N ALA A 67 -18.08 2.44 12.27
CA ALA A 67 -17.58 3.07 13.49
C ALA A 67 -17.31 4.58 13.29
N ALA A 68 -16.76 4.98 12.14
CA ALA A 68 -16.56 6.38 11.79
C ALA A 68 -17.90 7.12 11.59
N ALA A 69 -18.91 6.48 10.99
CA ALA A 69 -20.24 7.06 10.82
C ALA A 69 -20.94 7.32 12.17
N VAL A 70 -20.85 6.38 13.11
CA VAL A 70 -21.44 6.54 14.46
C VAL A 70 -20.71 7.59 15.28
N ALA A 71 -19.37 7.63 15.21
CA ALA A 71 -18.58 8.65 15.91
C ALA A 71 -18.83 10.07 15.36
N GLY A 72 -18.96 10.21 14.03
CA GLY A 72 -19.33 11.49 13.40
C GLY A 72 -20.71 12.00 13.81
N LEU A 73 -21.68 11.10 14.02
CA LEU A 73 -23.04 11.44 14.43
C LEU A 73 -23.14 11.88 15.90
N ALA A 74 -22.32 11.30 16.78
CA ALA A 74 -22.33 11.64 18.21
C ALA A 74 -21.66 12.98 18.52
N LEU A 75 -20.62 13.36 17.76
CA LEU A 75 -19.92 14.65 17.94
C LEU A 75 -20.58 15.81 17.17
N GLY A 76 -21.43 15.53 16.17
CA GLY A 76 -22.12 16.56 15.38
C GLY A 76 -23.41 17.11 15.98
N ALA A 77 -23.94 16.50 17.05
CA ALA A 77 -25.25 16.87 17.61
C ALA A 77 -25.19 17.97 18.69
N ALA A 78 -24.01 18.33 19.20
CA ALA A 78 -23.87 19.20 20.36
C ALA A 78 -23.20 20.56 20.09
N ALA A 79 -22.82 20.86 18.84
CA ALA A 79 -22.34 22.18 18.46
C ALA A 79 -23.03 22.64 17.16
N ALA A 80 -23.79 23.71 17.32
CA ALA A 80 -24.50 24.47 16.30
C ALA A 80 -23.59 24.81 15.07
N PRO A 81 -24.20 25.15 13.93
CA PRO A 81 -23.64 25.03 12.58
C PRO A 81 -22.47 26.01 12.37
N SER A 82 -21.28 25.51 12.06
CA SER A 82 -20.16 26.38 11.69
C SER A 82 -19.16 25.77 10.68
N LEU A 83 -19.30 24.50 10.31
CA LEU A 83 -18.43 23.85 9.31
C LEU A 83 -19.15 23.46 8.02
N ALA A 84 -20.48 23.60 7.96
CA ALA A 84 -21.23 23.51 6.69
C ALA A 84 -20.94 24.68 5.72
N GLN A 85 -20.07 25.62 6.12
CA GLN A 85 -19.64 26.75 5.30
C GLN A 85 -18.32 26.53 4.56
N SER A 86 -17.66 25.36 4.68
CA SER A 86 -16.53 25.04 3.79
C SER A 86 -17.02 24.35 2.52
N VAL A 87 -17.56 25.17 1.62
CA VAL A 87 -17.65 24.95 0.16
C VAL A 87 -18.32 23.64 -0.27
N ALA A 88 -19.64 23.55 -0.07
CA ALA A 88 -20.44 22.85 -1.07
C ALA A 88 -20.51 23.79 -2.29
N PRO A 89 -19.88 23.48 -3.44
CA PRO A 89 -20.05 24.30 -4.63
C PRO A 89 -21.54 24.36 -4.96
N SER A 90 -22.11 25.56 -4.91
CA SER A 90 -23.52 25.73 -5.23
C SER A 90 -23.70 25.50 -6.73
N LYS A 91 -24.87 25.01 -7.15
CA LYS A 91 -25.19 24.86 -8.58
C LYS A 91 -25.03 26.20 -9.33
N ALA A 92 -25.31 27.32 -8.66
CA ALA A 92 -25.10 28.65 -9.22
C ALA A 92 -23.62 29.00 -9.44
N ASP A 93 -22.70 28.52 -8.60
CA ASP A 93 -21.26 28.69 -8.83
C ASP A 93 -20.78 27.85 -10.00
N PHE A 94 -21.32 26.63 -10.13
CA PHE A 94 -21.04 25.75 -11.27
C PHE A 94 -21.54 26.39 -12.58
N ASP A 95 -22.79 26.87 -12.61
CA ASP A 95 -23.40 27.50 -13.78
C ASP A 95 -22.66 28.79 -14.21
N ARG A 96 -21.94 29.45 -13.30
CA ARG A 96 -21.07 30.60 -13.62
C ARG A 96 -19.77 30.18 -14.30
N LEU A 97 -19.23 29.00 -13.97
CA LEU A 97 -17.98 28.51 -14.55
C LEU A 97 -18.23 27.77 -15.87
N ASP A 98 -19.33 27.04 -15.98
CA ASP A 98 -19.78 26.33 -17.18
C ASP A 98 -20.46 27.30 -18.14
N ARG A 99 -19.67 28.11 -18.87
CA ARG A 99 -20.21 29.14 -19.77
C ARG A 99 -20.88 28.56 -21.00
N ASN A 100 -20.43 27.39 -21.45
CA ASN A 100 -21.04 26.72 -22.59
C ASN A 100 -22.26 25.86 -22.19
N HIS A 101 -22.55 25.76 -20.88
CA HIS A 101 -23.66 25.01 -20.30
C HIS A 101 -23.69 23.53 -20.75
N ASP A 102 -22.51 22.94 -20.95
CA ASP A 102 -22.37 21.53 -21.36
C ASP A 102 -22.35 20.56 -20.17
N GLY A 103 -22.40 21.10 -18.94
CA GLY A 103 -22.38 20.33 -17.70
C GLY A 103 -20.98 19.91 -17.26
N VAL A 104 -19.91 20.41 -17.89
CA VAL A 104 -18.51 20.07 -17.59
C VAL A 104 -17.61 21.31 -17.72
N ILE A 105 -17.07 21.77 -16.60
CA ILE A 105 -16.10 22.88 -16.60
C ILE A 105 -14.78 22.41 -17.24
N ARG A 106 -14.41 23.00 -18.38
CA ARG A 106 -13.12 22.76 -19.03
C ARG A 106 -12.03 23.63 -18.42
N PHE A 107 -10.78 23.21 -18.59
CA PHE A 107 -9.63 23.91 -17.99
C PHE A 107 -9.51 25.36 -18.47
N ASP A 108 -9.83 25.63 -19.73
CA ASP A 108 -9.84 26.99 -20.27
C ASP A 108 -10.92 27.87 -19.64
N GLU A 109 -12.08 27.31 -19.30
CA GLU A 109 -13.15 28.02 -18.60
C GLU A 109 -12.77 28.32 -17.15
N PHE A 110 -12.15 27.36 -16.48
CA PHE A 110 -11.64 27.54 -15.11
C PHE A 110 -10.55 28.62 -15.03
N ARG A 111 -9.65 28.67 -16.02
CA ARG A 111 -8.56 29.66 -16.08
C ARG A 111 -9.06 31.05 -16.46
N ALA A 112 -10.14 31.14 -17.23
CA ALA A 112 -10.76 32.39 -17.62
C ALA A 112 -11.68 33.00 -16.53
N ARG A 113 -11.61 32.49 -15.29
CA ARG A 113 -12.29 33.04 -14.11
C ARG A 113 -11.81 34.44 -13.75
#